data_AF-A0A8S4QRF8-F1
#
_entry.id   AF-A0A8S4QRF8-F1
#
_cell.length_a   1.000
_cell.length_b   1.000
_cell.length_c   1.000
_cell.angle_alpha   90.00
_cell.angle_beta   90.00
_cell.angle_gamma   90.00
#
_symmetry.space_group_name_H-M   'P 1'
#
loop_
_entity.id
_entity.type
_entity.pdbx_description
1 polymer ?
#
loop_
_entity_poly.entity_id
_entity_poly.type
_entity_poly.pdbx_seq_one_letter_code
_entity_poly.pdbx_strand_id
1 'polypeptide(L)' 'VDVEVPRLGGGYGGKASRASLIACACALVTFKLNRKASLVMPLTDNMEAIGKRQAAYFEYEVGIINSL' A
#
# COMPACT_ATOMS: atom_id res chain seq x y z
N VAL A 1 10.86 -13.63 14.44
CA VAL A 1 10.96 -12.53 13.47
C VAL A 1 10.53 -11.30 14.22
N ASP A 2 11.48 -10.43 14.52
CA ASP A 2 11.20 -9.22 15.27
C ASP A 2 11.09 -8.04 14.29
N VAL A 3 10.14 -7.14 14.55
CA VAL A 3 9.83 -6.02 13.67
C VAL A 3 9.86 -4.75 14.48
N GLU A 4 10.71 -3.82 14.08
CA GLU A 4 10.80 -2.49 14.67
C GLU A 4 10.37 -1.46 13.64
N VAL A 5 9.45 -0.57 14.03
CA VAL A 5 8.92 0.48 13.15
C VAL A 5 9.11 1.84 13.82
N PRO A 6 10.11 2.64 13.41
CA PRO A 6 10.24 4.03 13.84
C PRO A 6 9.16 4.90 13.15
N ARG A 7 9.21 6.22 13.38
CA ARG A 7 8.24 7.16 12.76
C ARG A 7 8.11 6.95 11.25
N LEU A 8 6.88 6.96 10.76
CA LEU A 8 6.57 6.89 9.33
C LEU A 8 6.27 8.27 8.76
N GLY A 9 6.84 8.60 7.61
CA GLY A 9 6.48 9.80 6.83
C GLY A 9 5.15 9.64 6.10
N GLY A 10 4.05 9.41 6.84
CA GLY A 10 2.72 9.18 6.29
C GLY A 10 2.51 7.76 5.74
N GLY A 11 1.26 7.28 5.82
CA GLY A 11 0.87 5.93 5.42
C GLY A 11 -0.46 5.85 4.66
N TYR A 12 -1.47 6.62 5.08
CA TYR A 12 -2.78 6.77 4.40
C TYR A 12 -3.43 5.44 3.95
N GLY A 13 -3.23 4.37 4.73
CA GLY A 13 -3.69 3.01 4.43
C GLY A 13 -2.75 2.18 3.53
N GLY A 14 -1.97 2.81 2.64
CA GLY A 14 -1.10 2.11 1.70
C GLY A 14 0.00 1.27 2.36
N LYS A 15 0.49 1.68 3.54
CA LYS A 15 1.54 0.94 4.28
C LYS A 15 1.01 -0.10 5.26
N ALA A 16 -0.30 -0.30 5.37
CA ALA A 16 -0.87 -1.28 6.31
C ALA A 16 -0.71 -2.72 5.80
N SER A 17 -1.08 -2.98 4.55
CA SER A 17 -0.98 -4.31 3.93
C SER A 17 0.14 -4.41 2.90
N ARG A 18 0.37 -3.35 2.10
CA ARG A 18 1.29 -3.40 0.97
C ARG A 18 2.77 -3.26 1.34
N ALA A 19 3.08 -2.83 2.56
CA ALA A 19 4.46 -2.80 3.06
C ALA A 19 5.11 -4.21 3.13
N SER A 20 4.28 -5.26 3.23
CA SER A 20 4.73 -6.66 3.20
C SER A 20 5.46 -7.04 1.91
N LEU A 21 5.08 -6.45 0.76
CA LEU A 21 5.72 -6.73 -0.53
C LEU A 21 7.23 -6.43 -0.48
N ILE A 22 7.56 -5.25 0.04
CA ILE A 22 8.93 -4.75 0.15
C ILE A 22 9.69 -5.56 1.22
N ALA A 23 9.04 -5.83 2.36
CA ALA A 23 9.64 -6.60 3.45
C ALA A 23 9.98 -8.04 3.02
N CYS A 24 9.07 -8.72 2.32
CA CYS A 24 9.29 -10.07 1.80
C CYS A 24 10.38 -10.12 0.73
N ALA A 25 10.42 -9.13 -0.18
CA ALA A 25 11.50 -9.04 -1.16
C ALA A 25 12.87 -8.92 -0.49
N CYS A 26 13.01 -8.00 0.48
CA CYS A 26 14.24 -7.86 1.26
C CYS A 26 14.60 -9.14 2.03
N ALA A 27 13.62 -9.77 2.70
CA ALA A 27 13.84 -11.01 3.45
C ALA A 27 14.36 -12.13 2.54
N LEU A 28 13.76 -12.30 1.36
CA LEU A 28 14.19 -13.30 0.38
C LEU A 28 15.63 -13.03 -0.09
N VAL A 29 15.97 -11.78 -0.40
CA VAL A 29 17.33 -11.40 -0.80
C VAL A 29 18.31 -11.68 0.34
N THR A 30 17.98 -11.32 1.58
CA THR A 30 18.85 -11.61 2.73
C THR A 30 19.06 -13.10 2.93
N PHE A 31 18.02 -13.90 2.76
CA PHE A 31 18.10 -15.35 2.90
C PHE A 31 18.96 -15.99 1.81
N LYS A 32 18.86 -15.51 0.57
CA LYS A 32 19.59 -16.09 -0.57
C LYS A 32 21.05 -15.62 -0.64
N LEU A 33 21.32 -14.37 -0.29
CA LEU A 33 22.66 -13.77 -0.44
C LEU A 33 23.45 -13.69 0.86
N ASN A 34 22.85 -14.06 2.00
CA ASN A 34 23.44 -13.96 3.34
C ASN A 34 24.02 -12.57 3.65
N ARG A 35 23.31 -11.52 3.21
CA ARG A 35 23.71 -10.11 3.38
C ARG A 35 22.48 -9.28 3.71
N LYS A 36 22.65 -8.24 4.54
CA LYS A 36 21.58 -7.28 4.84
C LYS A 36 21.08 -6.62 3.55
N ALA A 37 19.76 -6.55 3.39
CA ALA A 37 19.09 -5.90 2.28
C ALA A 37 18.25 -4.71 2.78
N SER A 38 18.17 -3.67 1.96
CA SER A 38 17.29 -2.52 2.14
C SER A 38 16.74 -2.13 0.78
N LEU A 39 15.46 -1.76 0.72
CA LEU A 39 14.79 -1.38 -0.51
C LEU A 39 14.05 -0.06 -0.30
N VAL A 40 14.53 0.96 -0.99
CA VAL A 40 13.88 2.27 -1.09
C VAL A 40 13.46 2.44 -2.53
N MET A 41 12.15 2.41 -2.78
CA MET A 41 11.62 2.50 -4.13
C MET A 41 11.59 3.96 -4.61
N PRO A 42 11.94 4.22 -5.87
CA PRO A 42 11.57 5.45 -6.57
C PRO A 42 10.06 5.68 -6.50
N LEU A 43 9.62 6.94 -6.59
CA LEU A 43 8.20 7.28 -6.52
C LEU A 43 7.39 6.61 -7.64
N THR A 44 7.94 6.55 -8.85
CA THR A 44 7.30 5.92 -10.02
C THR A 44 6.96 4.46 -9.75
N ASP A 45 7.94 3.70 -9.28
CA ASP A 45 7.82 2.26 -9.05
C ASP A 45 6.90 1.99 -7.86
N ASN A 46 6.95 2.85 -6.85
CA ASN A 46 6.05 2.78 -5.70
C ASN A 46 4.59 3.01 -6.12
N MET A 47 4.32 4.01 -6.95
CA MET A 47 2.97 4.32 -7.44
C MET A 47 2.41 3.17 -8.29
N GLU A 48 3.26 2.49 -9.05
CA GLU A 48 2.87 1.30 -9.82
C GLU A 48 2.63 0.08 -8.92
N ALA A 49 3.53 -0.21 -7.98
CA ALA A 49 3.48 -1.43 -7.18
C ALA A 49 2.46 -1.40 -6.03
N ILE A 50 2.31 -0.27 -5.33
CA ILE A 50 1.44 -0.17 -4.16
C ILE A 50 -0.02 0.07 -4.55
N GLY A 51 -0.22 0.76 -5.68
CA GLY A 51 -1.54 1.10 -6.20
C GLY A 51 -2.19 2.29 -5.50
N LYS A 52 -3.50 2.42 -5.75
CA LYS A 52 -4.32 3.56 -5.32
C LYS A 52 -5.63 3.11 -4.66
N ARG A 53 -6.41 4.09 -4.18
CA ARG A 53 -7.79 3.86 -3.75
C ARG A 53 -8.58 3.18 -4.86
N GLN A 54 -9.44 2.23 -4.50
CA GLN A 54 -10.32 1.56 -5.45
C GLN A 54 -11.21 2.58 -6.15
N ALA A 55 -11.35 2.44 -7.48
CA ALA A 55 -12.28 3.24 -8.24
C ALA A 55 -13.71 2.85 -7.84
N ALA A 56 -14.59 3.83 -7.70
CA ALA A 56 -15.99 3.61 -7.42
C ALA A 56 -16.81 4.35 -8.48
N TYR A 57 -17.77 3.64 -9.06
CA TYR A 57 -18.69 4.15 -10.05
C TYR A 57 -20.09 3.74 -9.64
N PHE A 58 -21.01 4.69 -9.61
CA PHE A 58 -22.38 4.46 -9.18
C PHE A 58 -23.32 5.19 -10.14
N GLU A 59 -24.19 4.43 -10.79
CA GLU A 59 -25.38 4.95 -11.46
C GLU A 59 -26.54 4.85 -10.47
N TYR A 60 -27.26 5.94 -10.26
CA TYR A 60 -28.41 5.96 -9.38
C TYR A 60 -29.49 6.90 -9.93
N GLU A 61 -30.74 6.52 -9.70
CA GLU A 61 -31.92 7.32 -10.01
C GLU A 61 -32.60 7.73 -8.69
N VAL A 62 -33.04 8.99 -8.58
CA VAL A 62 -33.72 9.50 -7.39
C VAL A 62 -35.12 9.97 -7.78
N GLY A 63 -36.13 9.30 -7.25
CA GLY A 63 -37.52 9.77 -7.27
C GLY A 63 -37.83 10.57 -6.01
N ILE A 64 -38.41 11.75 -6.17
CA ILE A 64 -38.98 12.55 -5.08
C ILE A 64 -40.51 12.59 -5.21
N ILE A 65 -41.20 12.41 -4.09
CA ILE A 65 -42.65 12.61 -4.00
C ILE A 65 -42.87 13.90 -3.20
N ASN A 66 -43.48 14.90 -3.83
CA ASN A 66 -43.91 16.09 -3.12
C ASN A 66 -45.21 15.76 -2.37
N SER A 67 -45.12 15.56 -1.06
CA SER A 67 -46.30 15.56 -0.19
C SER A 67 -46.60 17.00 0.21
N LEU A 68 -47.64 17.58 -0.38
CA LEU A 68 -48.32 18.78 0.14
C LEU A 68 -48.75 18.57 1.59
#